data_AF-E4TNR4-F1
#
_entry.id   AF-E4TNR4-F1
#
_cell.length_a   1.000
_cell.length_b   1.000
_cell.length_c   1.000
_cell.angle_alpha   90.00
_cell.angle_beta   90.00
_cell.angle_gamma   90.00
#
_symmetry.space_group_name_H-M   'P 1'
#
loop_
_entity.id
_entity.type
_entity.pdbx_description
1 polymer ?
#
loop_
_entity_poly.entity_id
_entity_poly.type
_entity_poly.pdbx_seq_one_letter_code
_entity_poly.pdbx_strand_id
1 'polypeptide(L)'
;MREYEVFYKDGTTVNCSAEDKTDLIKQLFGGSDNKFIDEVKLLKWTTGAMVYTQDPSHNKIDSEITTADANPYGWRNEGELKHDPKNKS
;
A
#
# COMPACT_ATOMS: atom_id res chain seq x y z
N MET A 1 6.63 10.19 -12.31
CA MET A 1 5.99 10.97 -11.24
C MET A 1 5.02 10.06 -10.50
N ARG A 2 5.09 10.01 -9.17
CA ARG A 2 4.23 9.20 -8.31
C ARG A 2 3.42 10.11 -7.40
N GLU A 3 2.19 9.71 -7.13
CA GLU A 3 1.32 10.38 -6.17
C GLU A 3 1.52 9.76 -4.79
N TYR A 4 1.92 10.61 -3.84
CA TYR A 4 2.12 10.27 -2.45
C TYR A 4 1.03 10.91 -1.61
N GLU A 5 0.50 10.15 -0.66
CA GLU A 5 -0.35 10.63 0.42
C GLU A 5 0.45 10.62 1.72
N VAL A 6 0.62 11.79 2.31
CA VAL A 6 1.35 12.01 3.56
C VAL A 6 0.34 12.20 4.67
N PHE A 7 0.31 11.26 5.61
CA PHE A 7 -0.52 11.33 6.81
C PHE A 7 0.33 11.88 7.95
N TYR A 8 -0.01 13.07 8.42
CA TYR A 8 0.67 13.72 9.54
C TYR A 8 0.18 13.18 10.88
N LYS A 9 1.02 13.25 11.91
CA LYS A 9 0.66 12.85 13.29
C LYS A 9 -0.45 13.73 13.88
N ASP A 10 -0.55 14.98 13.40
CA ASP A 10 -1.63 15.92 13.74
C ASP A 10 -3.01 15.48 13.19
N GLY A 11 -3.06 14.49 12.29
CA GLY A 11 -4.29 14.00 11.67
C GLY A 11 -4.62 14.64 10.31
N THR A 12 -3.81 15.60 9.87
CA THR A 12 -3.88 16.17 8.53
C THR A 12 -3.34 15.18 7.50
N THR A 13 -3.95 15.14 6.31
CA THR A 13 -3.46 14.38 5.16
C THR A 13 -3.19 15.32 4.00
N VAL A 14 -2.02 15.18 3.37
CA VAL A 14 -1.64 15.97 2.19
C VAL A 14 -1.31 15.03 1.05
N ASN A 15 -1.86 15.31 -0.13
CA ASN A 15 -1.52 14.61 -1.36
C ASN A 15 -0.48 15.43 -2.13
N CYS A 16 0.62 14.81 -2.52
CA CYS A 16 1.72 15.47 -3.20
C CYS A 16 2.29 14.56 -4.30
N SER A 17 2.61 15.12 -5.45
CA SER A 17 3.23 14.41 -6.56
C SER A 17 4.73 14.69 -6.56
N ALA A 18 5.54 13.64 -6.49
CA ALA A 18 7.00 13.73 -6.51
C ALA A 18 7.58 12.64 -7.42
N GLU A 19 8.82 12.82 -7.87
CA GLU A 19 9.51 11.76 -8.62
C GLU A 19 9.88 10.58 -7.71
N ASP A 20 10.42 10.90 -6.53
CA ASP A 20 10.88 9.95 -5.52
C ASP A 20 10.65 10.46 -4.10
N LYS A 21 10.77 9.56 -3.10
CA LYS A 21 10.67 9.90 -1.67
C LYS A 21 11.60 11.04 -1.28
N THR A 22 12.84 11.03 -1.76
CA THR A 22 13.83 12.08 -1.45
C THR A 22 13.40 13.44 -1.97
N ASP A 23 12.77 13.46 -3.13
CA ASP A 23 12.25 14.68 -3.73
C ASP A 23 11.03 15.20 -2.96
N LEU A 24 10.13 14.30 -2.54
CA LEU A 24 9.02 14.63 -1.64
C LEU A 24 9.51 15.24 -0.32
N ILE A 25 10.56 14.66 0.29
CA ILE A 25 11.14 15.18 1.53
C ILE A 25 11.76 16.57 1.30
N LYS A 26 12.36 16.80 0.14
CA LYS A 26 12.86 18.14 -0.25
C LYS A 26 11.73 19.15 -0.42
N GLN A 27 10.66 18.78 -1.11
CA GLN A 27 9.54 19.67 -1.38
C GLN A 27 8.74 20.03 -0.12
N LEU A 28 8.41 19.03 0.72
CA LEU A 28 7.53 19.24 1.88
C LEU A 28 8.30 19.58 3.17
N PHE A 29 9.48 19.00 3.35
CA PHE A 29 10.24 19.10 4.61
C PHE A 29 11.60 19.81 4.43
N GLY A 30 11.85 20.41 3.27
CA GLY A 30 13.10 21.12 2.98
C GLY A 30 14.34 20.22 2.97
N GLY A 31 14.18 18.91 2.79
CA GLY A 31 15.26 17.93 2.79
C GLY A 31 15.66 17.45 4.18
N SER A 32 14.84 17.76 5.21
CA SER A 32 15.09 17.32 6.58
C SER A 32 14.35 16.00 6.87
N ASP A 33 15.05 14.87 6.78
CA ASP A 33 14.49 13.55 7.14
C ASP A 33 13.98 13.49 8.59
N ASN A 34 14.61 14.24 9.50
CA ASN A 34 14.15 14.33 10.89
C ASN A 34 12.73 14.89 10.99
N LYS A 35 12.40 15.95 10.24
CA LYS A 35 11.05 16.51 10.23
C LYS A 35 10.04 15.56 9.61
N PHE A 36 10.46 14.84 8.57
CA PHE A 36 9.64 13.79 7.99
C PHE A 36 9.28 12.71 9.02
N ILE A 37 10.24 12.22 9.80
CA ILE A 37 9.98 11.20 10.84
C ILE A 37 9.19 11.77 12.03
N ASP A 38 9.44 13.03 12.38
CA ASP A 38 8.79 13.70 13.52
C ASP A 38 7.32 14.02 13.24
N GLU A 39 7.01 14.53 12.04
CA GLU A 39 5.67 15.02 11.70
C GLU A 39 4.82 14.00 10.94
N VAL A 40 5.44 13.10 10.16
CA VAL A 40 4.69 12.11 9.37
C VAL A 40 4.44 10.86 10.20
N LYS A 41 3.18 10.47 10.24
CA LYS A 41 2.72 9.19 10.81
C LYS A 41 2.85 8.06 9.80
N LEU A 42 2.40 8.30 8.56
CA LEU A 42 2.38 7.28 7.52
C LEU A 42 2.52 7.93 6.15
N LEU A 43 3.31 7.32 5.27
CA LEU A 43 3.44 7.71 3.87
C LEU A 43 2.83 6.61 3.01
N LYS A 44 1.90 6.94 2.11
CA LYS A 44 1.28 5.99 1.20
C LYS A 44 1.52 6.42 -0.24
N TRP A 45 1.74 5.49 -1.16
CA TRP A 45 1.77 5.78 -2.59
C TRP A 45 1.29 4.59 -3.39
N THR A 46 0.70 4.86 -4.55
CA THR A 46 0.19 3.82 -5.43
C THR A 46 1.08 3.72 -6.66
N THR A 47 1.39 2.50 -7.11
CA THR A 47 2.09 2.25 -8.36
C THR A 47 1.39 1.11 -9.09
N GLY A 48 0.68 1.44 -10.17
CA GLY A 48 -0.16 0.47 -10.89
C GLY A 48 -1.27 -0.07 -9.99
N ALA A 49 -1.30 -1.38 -9.78
CA ALA A 49 -2.26 -2.06 -8.90
C ALA A 49 -1.71 -2.33 -7.48
N MET A 50 -0.53 -1.81 -7.13
CA MET A 50 0.08 -1.98 -5.82
C MET A 50 0.02 -0.69 -5.02
N VAL A 51 -0.43 -0.77 -3.78
CA VAL A 51 -0.37 0.29 -2.79
C VAL A 51 0.78 0.00 -1.85
N TYR A 52 1.65 0.98 -1.69
CA TYR A 52 2.76 0.94 -0.75
C TYR A 52 2.47 1.88 0.40
N THR A 53 2.78 1.44 1.61
CA THR A 53 2.68 2.25 2.82
C THR A 53 3.98 2.13 3.60
N GLN A 54 4.59 3.26 3.94
CA GLN A 54 5.81 3.33 4.74
C GLN A 54 5.52 4.06 6.04
N ASP A 55 5.88 3.43 7.14
CA ASP A 55 5.94 4.06 8.45
C ASP A 55 7.34 4.66 8.64
N PRO A 56 7.48 5.99 8.68
CA PRO A 56 8.78 6.63 8.80
C PRO A 56 9.40 6.50 10.20
N SER A 57 8.59 6.26 11.23
CA SER A 57 9.08 6.08 12.61
C SER A 57 9.79 4.74 12.81
N HIS A 58 9.29 3.68 12.16
CA HIS A 58 9.87 2.34 12.25
C HIS A 58 10.68 1.94 11.01
N ASN A 59 10.76 2.83 10.02
CA ASN A 59 11.33 2.57 8.69
C ASN A 59 10.80 1.29 8.03
N LYS A 60 9.55 0.93 8.35
CA LYS A 60 8.90 -0.28 7.83
C LYS A 60 8.13 0.08 6.57
N ILE A 61 8.44 -0.61 5.47
CA ILE A 61 7.68 -0.51 4.21
C ILE A 61 6.79 -1.74 4.12
N ASP A 62 5.50 -1.51 3.98
CA ASP A 62 4.48 -2.51 3.71
C ASP A 62 3.93 -2.27 2.30
N SER A 63 3.49 -3.34 1.64
CA SER A 63 3.00 -3.27 0.27
C SER A 63 1.81 -4.21 0.12
N GLU A 64 0.68 -3.65 -0.24
CA GLU A 64 -0.57 -4.35 -0.45
C GLU A 64 -0.93 -4.32 -1.93
N ILE A 65 -1.25 -5.49 -2.50
CA ILE A 65 -1.75 -5.57 -3.87
C ILE A 65 -3.23 -5.19 -3.81
N THR A 66 -3.57 -4.04 -4.40
CA THR A 66 -4.95 -3.61 -4.59
C THR A 66 -5.52 -4.37 -5.80
N THR A 67 -5.58 -5.69 -5.69
CA THR A 67 -6.43 -6.48 -6.58
C THR A 67 -7.87 -6.11 -6.23
N ALA A 68 -8.48 -5.25 -7.05
CA ALA A 68 -9.92 -5.00 -7.08
C ALA A 68 -10.73 -6.25 -7.51
N ASP A 69 -10.20 -7.45 -7.24
CA ASP A 69 -10.84 -8.75 -7.37
C ASP A 69 -10.92 -9.43 -5.98
N ALA A 70 -10.92 -8.64 -4.90
CA ALA A 70 -11.57 -9.05 -3.67
C ALA A 70 -13.08 -9.04 -3.92
N ASN A 71 -13.53 -10.00 -4.73
CA ASN A 71 -14.91 -10.34 -4.93
C ASN A 71 -15.56 -10.51 -3.54
N PRO A 72 -16.46 -9.61 -3.10
CA PRO A 72 -17.09 -9.70 -1.78
C PRO A 72 -18.11 -10.85 -1.69
N TYR A 73 -18.43 -11.50 -2.82
CA TYR A 73 -19.30 -12.68 -2.91
C TYR A 73 -18.50 -13.86 -3.43
N GLY A 74 -17.88 -14.62 -2.52
CA GLY A 74 -17.08 -15.81 -2.81
C GLY A 74 -17.78 -16.90 -3.62
N TRP A 75 -17.97 -16.69 -4.93
CA TRP A 75 -18.18 -17.73 -5.92
C TRP A 75 -16.85 -18.06 -6.61
N ARG A 76 -15.88 -18.50 -5.81
CA ARG A 76 -15.16 -19.69 -6.23
C ARG A 76 -16.18 -20.81 -6.07
N ASN A 77 -17.01 -21.01 -7.10
CA ASN A 77 -17.59 -22.32 -7.30
C ASN A 77 -16.38 -23.24 -7.46
N GLU A 78 -16.07 -23.93 -6.37
CA GLU A 78 -15.48 -25.25 -6.43
C GLU A 78 -16.23 -25.99 -7.53
N GLY A 79 -15.61 -26.05 -8.71
CA GLY A 79 -15.85 -27.18 -9.57
C GLY A 79 -15.40 -28.38 -8.75
N GLU A 80 -16.34 -29.00 -8.04
CA GLU A 80 -16.23 -30.36 -7.56
C GLU A 80 -15.88 -31.23 -8.78
N LEU A 81 -14.60 -31.28 -9.15
CA LEU A 81 -14.03 -32.42 -9.83
C LEU A 81 -14.06 -33.52 -8.78
N LYS A 82 -15.22 -34.18 -8.69
CA LYS A 82 -15.39 -35.44 -7.98
C LYS A 82 -14.37 -36.42 -8.53
N HIS A 83 -13.23 -36.51 -7.88
CA HIS A 83 -12.29 -37.60 -8.06
C HIS A 83 -12.65 -38.63 -7.00
N ASP A 84 -13.61 -39.51 -7.35
CA ASP A 84 -13.90 -40.68 -6.54
C ASP A 84 -13.31 -41.92 -7.24
N PRO A 85 -12.17 -42.45 -6.78
CA PRO A 85 -11.62 -43.69 -7.26
C PRO A 85 -12.20 -44.86 -6.45
N LYS A 86 -13.22 -45.55 -6.97
CA LYS A 86 -13.54 -46.97 -6.62
C LYS A 86 -14.73 -47.49 -7.44
N ASN A 87 -14.44 -48.14 -8.56
CA ASN A 87 -15.31 -49.19 -9.08
C ASN A 87 -14.73 -50.53 -8.64
N LYS A 88 -15.25 -51.07 -7.54
CA LYS A 88 -15.06 -52.46 -7.10
C LYS A 88 -16.46 -53.00 -6.83
N SER A 89 -16.98 -53.77 -7.78
CA SER A 89 -17.83 -54.96 -7.60
C SER A 89 -18.23 -55.52 -8.95
#